data_AF-A0A154MHX6-F1
#
_entry.id   AF-A0A154MHX6-F1
#
_cell.length_a   1.000
_cell.length_b   1.000
_cell.length_c   1.000
_cell.angle_alpha   90.00
_cell.angle_beta   90.00
_cell.angle_gamma   90.00
#
_symmetry.space_group_name_H-M   'P 1'
#
loop_
_entity.id
_entity.type
_entity.pdbx_description
1 polymer ?
#
loop_
_entity_poly.entity_id
_entity_poly.type
_entity_poly.pdbx_seq_one_letter_code
_entity_poly.pdbx_strand_id
1 'polypeptide(L)'
;MEIAERHQWQLNALTFLYAYTQYVLVHERVMAGLPPDKPAELDKPRILRLAKVVDDMILDFRKEDGLTDLERRRVIRLAREIKSHVREKWPPRDPSLTEWIASAAAHFYCEEHINNGYVRMGRVFDPDMADRFLERVEFCRGQTVTITNYANKVADGEQLTFGEANQLEVWKEDAIAHLDNLDSDFGDIKMYVEF
;
A
#
# COMPACT_ATOMS: atom_id res chain seq x y z
N MET A 1 21.02 -6.79 -17.46
CA MET A 1 20.60 -6.10 -16.23
C MET A 1 21.83 -5.85 -15.39
N GLU A 2 22.14 -4.58 -15.15
CA GLU A 2 23.28 -4.19 -14.31
C GLU A 2 23.02 -4.53 -12.83
N ILE A 3 24.07 -4.67 -12.02
CA ILE A 3 23.93 -5.00 -10.59
C ILE A 3 23.11 -3.93 -9.86
N ALA A 4 23.33 -2.66 -10.19
CA ALA A 4 22.57 -1.54 -9.62
C ALA A 4 21.07 -1.63 -9.96
N GLU A 5 20.75 -1.97 -11.21
CA GLU A 5 19.37 -2.14 -11.67
C GLU A 5 18.67 -3.29 -10.92
N ARG A 6 19.37 -4.41 -10.69
CA ARG A 6 18.86 -5.51 -9.85
C ARG A 6 18.57 -5.07 -8.42
N HIS A 7 19.48 -4.34 -7.79
CA HIS A 7 19.31 -3.89 -6.42
C HIS A 7 18.18 -2.85 -6.30
N GLN A 8 17.98 -2.03 -7.33
CA GLN A 8 16.82 -1.14 -7.41
C GLN A 8 15.51 -1.93 -7.42
N TRP A 9 15.41 -3.00 -8.23
CA TRP A 9 14.23 -3.88 -8.23
C TRP A 9 13.98 -4.53 -6.85
N GLN A 10 15.04 -4.98 -6.18
CA GLN A 10 14.91 -5.58 -4.85
C GLN A 10 14.38 -4.57 -3.80
N LEU A 11 14.85 -3.33 -3.83
CA LEU A 11 14.30 -2.28 -2.97
C LEU A 11 12.84 -1.97 -3.34
N ASN A 12 12.50 -1.99 -4.64
CA ASN A 12 11.14 -1.81 -5.11
C ASN A 12 10.19 -2.89 -4.54
N ALA A 13 10.63 -4.15 -4.56
CA ALA A 13 9.86 -5.25 -4.00
C ALA A 13 9.53 -5.04 -2.50
N LEU A 14 10.49 -4.52 -1.73
CA LEU A 14 10.26 -4.19 -0.33
C LEU A 14 9.27 -3.03 -0.17
N THR A 15 9.38 -1.97 -0.99
CA THR A 15 8.46 -0.82 -0.91
C THR A 15 7.02 -1.21 -1.25
N PHE A 16 6.82 -2.06 -2.26
CA PHE A 16 5.50 -2.62 -2.56
C PHE A 16 4.95 -3.44 -1.38
N LEU A 17 5.76 -4.32 -0.80
CA LEU A 17 5.31 -5.10 0.36
C LEU A 17 4.92 -4.23 1.54
N TYR A 18 5.70 -3.18 1.82
CA TYR A 18 5.36 -2.25 2.88
C TYR A 18 4.03 -1.57 2.59
N ALA A 19 3.82 -1.07 1.37
CA ALA A 19 2.56 -0.43 0.98
C ALA A 19 1.34 -1.36 1.14
N TYR A 20 1.45 -2.63 0.75
CA TYR A 20 0.36 -3.60 0.96
C TYR A 20 0.12 -3.95 2.43
N THR A 21 1.11 -3.82 3.32
CA THR A 21 0.82 -3.92 4.77
C THR A 21 -0.04 -2.74 5.24
N GLN A 22 0.17 -1.54 4.67
CA GLN A 22 -0.64 -0.37 4.98
C GLN A 22 -2.05 -0.50 4.42
N TYR A 23 -2.22 -1.11 3.24
CA TYR A 23 -3.55 -1.47 2.72
C TYR A 23 -4.35 -2.26 3.75
N VAL A 24 -3.77 -3.33 4.31
CA VAL A 24 -4.46 -4.19 5.29
C VAL A 24 -4.79 -3.41 6.57
N LEU A 25 -3.83 -2.65 7.12
CA LEU A 25 -4.03 -1.89 8.36
C LEU A 25 -5.11 -0.82 8.20
N VAL A 26 -5.05 -0.03 7.14
CA VAL A 26 -6.03 1.04 6.88
C VAL A 26 -7.42 0.46 6.67
N HIS A 27 -7.56 -0.62 5.90
CA HIS A 27 -8.85 -1.27 5.73
C HIS A 27 -9.43 -1.72 7.09
N GLU A 28 -8.63 -2.36 7.94
CA GLU A 28 -9.10 -2.84 9.25
C GLU A 28 -9.52 -1.69 10.17
N ARG A 29 -8.80 -0.57 10.16
CA ARG A 29 -9.13 0.62 10.96
C ARG A 29 -10.47 1.23 10.53
N VAL A 30 -10.67 1.45 9.23
CA VAL A 30 -11.93 2.04 8.75
C VAL A 30 -13.11 1.13 9.05
N MET A 31 -12.97 -0.18 8.87
CA MET A 31 -14.02 -1.14 9.24
C MET A 31 -14.34 -1.16 10.73
N ALA A 32 -13.38 -0.78 11.58
CA ALA A 32 -13.57 -0.62 13.02
C ALA A 32 -14.14 0.76 13.41
N GLY A 33 -14.42 1.64 12.44
CA GLY A 33 -14.87 3.02 12.69
C GLY A 33 -13.77 3.93 13.21
N LEU A 34 -12.50 3.63 12.88
CA LEU A 34 -11.34 4.39 13.34
C LEU A 34 -10.72 5.20 12.18
N PRO A 35 -10.01 6.30 12.49
CA PRO A 35 -9.32 7.09 11.49
C PRO A 35 -8.28 6.26 10.71
N PRO A 36 -8.26 6.32 9.37
CA PRO A 36 -7.25 5.66 8.51
C PRO A 36 -5.81 5.96 8.90
N ASP A 37 -5.54 7.23 9.23
CA ASP A 37 -4.22 7.83 9.43
C ASP A 37 -3.61 7.56 10.81
N LYS A 38 -4.38 7.00 11.75
CA LYS A 38 -3.93 6.78 13.13
C LYS A 38 -3.71 5.31 13.41
N PRO A 39 -2.58 4.94 14.04
CA PRO A 39 -2.41 3.59 14.60
C PRO A 39 -3.57 3.30 15.57
N ALA A 40 -4.29 2.21 15.32
CA ALA A 40 -5.34 1.75 16.20
C ALA A 40 -4.77 0.75 17.21
N GLU A 41 -5.20 0.83 18.47
CA GLU A 41 -4.88 -0.20 19.48
C GLU A 41 -5.35 -1.60 19.06
N LEU A 42 -6.28 -1.68 18.10
CA LEU A 42 -6.86 -2.91 17.56
C LEU A 42 -6.11 -3.49 16.36
N ASP A 43 -5.05 -2.82 15.86
CA ASP A 43 -4.24 -3.35 14.77
C ASP A 43 -3.71 -4.74 15.15
N LYS A 44 -4.02 -5.76 14.33
CA LYS A 44 -3.64 -7.15 14.64
C LYS A 44 -2.12 -7.23 14.84
N PRO A 45 -1.63 -7.77 15.99
CA PRO A 45 -0.19 -7.85 16.26
C PRO A 45 0.60 -8.56 15.16
N ARG A 46 -0.03 -9.46 14.41
CA ARG A 46 0.59 -10.15 13.27
C ARG A 46 0.91 -9.19 12.12
N ILE A 47 -0.04 -8.36 11.68
CA ILE A 47 0.19 -7.44 10.55
C ILE A 47 1.19 -6.36 10.93
N LEU A 48 1.12 -5.82 12.15
CA LEU A 48 2.12 -4.88 12.66
C LEU A 48 3.54 -5.47 12.64
N ARG A 49 3.68 -6.75 13.02
CA ARG A 49 4.97 -7.44 12.93
C ARG A 49 5.44 -7.61 11.48
N LEU A 50 4.54 -7.90 10.54
CA LEU A 50 4.91 -7.98 9.12
C LEU A 50 5.37 -6.63 8.59
N ALA A 51 4.60 -5.57 8.84
CA ALA A 51 4.95 -4.20 8.46
C ALA A 51 6.31 -3.79 9.01
N LYS A 52 6.54 -4.04 10.32
CA LYS A 52 7.83 -3.77 10.97
C LYS A 52 8.98 -4.57 10.34
N VAL A 53 8.78 -5.86 10.06
CA VAL A 53 9.82 -6.68 9.44
C VAL A 53 10.20 -6.15 8.06
N VAL A 54 9.23 -5.73 7.25
CA VAL A 54 9.50 -5.17 5.92
C VAL A 54 10.19 -3.80 6.06
N ASP A 55 9.75 -2.95 6.98
CA ASP A 55 10.36 -1.65 7.26
C ASP A 55 11.82 -1.79 7.72
N ASP A 56 12.10 -2.70 8.67
CA ASP A 56 13.46 -3.01 9.12
C ASP A 56 14.33 -3.46 7.93
N MET A 57 13.80 -4.30 7.02
CA MET A 57 14.53 -4.71 5.80
C MET A 57 14.78 -3.54 4.83
N ILE A 58 13.87 -2.57 4.73
CA ILE A 58 14.05 -1.35 3.91
C ILE A 58 15.12 -0.44 4.53
N LEU A 59 15.17 -0.34 5.86
CA LEU A 59 16.15 0.47 6.58
C LEU A 59 17.56 -0.13 6.52
N ASP A 60 17.66 -1.46 6.59
CA ASP A 60 18.93 -2.19 6.53
C ASP A 60 19.45 -2.39 5.10
N PHE A 61 18.64 -2.08 4.07
CA PHE A 61 18.99 -2.26 2.67
C PHE A 61 20.20 -1.41 2.25
N ARG A 62 21.22 -2.05 1.68
CA ARG A 62 22.42 -1.38 1.13
C ARG A 62 22.46 -1.53 -0.37
N LYS A 63 22.62 -0.43 -1.09
CA LYS A 63 22.58 -0.43 -2.57
C LYS A 63 23.72 -1.20 -3.21
N GLU A 64 24.86 -1.34 -2.51
CA GLU A 64 26.04 -2.06 -2.97
C GLU A 64 25.85 -3.58 -2.85
N ASP A 65 25.14 -4.03 -1.82
CA ASP A 65 25.02 -5.45 -1.45
C ASP A 65 23.69 -6.08 -1.93
N GLY A 66 22.63 -5.27 -2.04
CA GLY A 66 21.28 -5.75 -2.31
C GLY A 66 20.74 -6.63 -1.18
N LEU A 67 19.81 -7.53 -1.52
CA LEU A 67 19.31 -8.56 -0.62
C LEU A 67 20.19 -9.82 -0.66
N THR A 68 20.51 -10.35 0.51
CA THR A 68 21.09 -11.69 0.64
C THR A 68 20.09 -12.78 0.21
N ASP A 69 20.60 -13.98 -0.09
CA ASP A 69 19.75 -15.14 -0.40
C ASP A 69 18.72 -15.47 0.69
N LEU A 70 19.09 -15.26 1.95
CA LEU A 70 18.20 -15.49 3.08
C LEU A 70 17.07 -14.47 3.09
N GLU A 71 17.39 -13.19 2.84
CA GLU A 71 16.44 -12.10 2.77
C GLU A 71 15.51 -12.25 1.56
N ARG A 72 16.02 -12.59 0.38
CA ARG A 72 15.20 -12.89 -0.81
C ARG A 72 14.14 -13.96 -0.51
N ARG A 73 14.55 -15.08 0.09
CA ARG A 73 13.61 -16.13 0.52
C ARG A 73 12.62 -15.64 1.58
N ARG A 74 13.03 -14.74 2.46
CA ARG A 74 12.16 -14.13 3.47
C ARG A 74 11.12 -13.22 2.80
N VAL A 75 11.52 -12.37 1.84
CA VAL A 75 10.63 -11.51 1.06
C VAL A 75 9.56 -12.33 0.35
N ILE A 76 9.91 -13.42 -0.32
CA ILE A 76 8.93 -14.30 -1.00
C ILE A 76 7.91 -14.88 -0.02
N ARG A 77 8.33 -15.26 1.19
CA ARG A 77 7.39 -15.75 2.22
C ARG A 77 6.46 -14.64 2.72
N LEU A 78 7.02 -13.46 3.01
CA LEU A 78 6.24 -12.29 3.44
C LEU A 78 5.22 -11.89 2.36
N ALA A 79 5.63 -11.91 1.08
CA ALA A 79 4.76 -11.61 -0.04
C ALA A 79 3.54 -12.53 -0.09
N ARG A 80 3.71 -13.84 0.08
CA ARG A 80 2.57 -14.78 0.10
C ARG A 80 1.63 -14.51 1.27
N GLU A 81 2.19 -14.22 2.44
CA GLU A 81 1.41 -13.95 3.65
C GLU A 81 0.61 -12.65 3.54
N ILE A 82 1.26 -11.56 3.12
CA ILE A 82 0.63 -10.25 2.91
C ILE A 82 -0.44 -10.35 1.81
N LYS A 83 -0.15 -11.05 0.69
CA LYS A 83 -1.13 -11.28 -0.38
C LYS A 83 -2.42 -11.91 0.11
N SER A 84 -2.32 -12.93 0.98
CA SER A 84 -3.49 -13.58 1.58
C SER A 84 -4.33 -12.57 2.35
N HIS A 85 -3.68 -11.74 3.16
CA HIS A 85 -4.37 -10.71 3.94
C HIS A 85 -5.00 -9.62 3.08
N VAL A 86 -4.32 -9.16 2.03
CA VAL A 86 -4.90 -8.18 1.09
C VAL A 86 -6.12 -8.77 0.39
N ARG A 87 -6.04 -10.02 -0.08
CA ARG A 87 -7.15 -10.69 -0.78
C ARG A 87 -8.38 -10.89 0.10
N GLU A 88 -8.19 -11.17 1.39
CA GLU A 88 -9.27 -11.24 2.39
C GLU A 88 -10.00 -9.90 2.60
N LYS A 89 -9.36 -8.78 2.25
CA LYS A 89 -9.86 -7.41 2.42
C LYS A 89 -10.23 -6.75 1.11
N TRP A 90 -10.17 -7.48 0.01
CA TRP A 90 -10.54 -6.92 -1.29
C TRP A 90 -12.05 -6.64 -1.32
N PRO A 91 -12.50 -5.52 -1.92
CA PRO A 91 -13.92 -5.21 -1.98
C PRO A 91 -14.72 -6.34 -2.64
N PRO A 92 -15.86 -6.76 -2.05
CA PRO A 92 -16.80 -7.66 -2.70
C PRO A 92 -17.44 -6.97 -3.92
N ARG A 93 -18.17 -7.74 -4.74
CA ARG A 93 -18.85 -7.22 -5.94
C ARG A 93 -19.87 -6.12 -5.63
N ASP A 94 -20.52 -6.20 -4.46
CA ASP A 94 -21.52 -5.23 -4.01
C ASP A 94 -21.23 -4.84 -2.56
N PRO A 95 -20.26 -3.94 -2.32
CA PRO A 95 -19.85 -3.54 -0.98
C PRO A 95 -20.86 -2.57 -0.37
N SER A 96 -21.08 -2.68 0.94
CA SER A 96 -21.70 -1.60 1.73
C SER A 96 -20.87 -0.32 1.65
N LEU A 97 -21.45 0.82 2.02
CA LEU A 97 -20.75 2.11 2.03
C LEU A 97 -19.46 2.05 2.86
N THR A 98 -19.50 1.42 4.04
CA THR A 98 -18.33 1.30 4.92
C THR A 98 -17.25 0.41 4.31
N GLU A 99 -17.61 -0.74 3.73
CA GLU A 99 -16.65 -1.63 3.04
C GLU A 99 -16.01 -0.92 1.85
N TRP A 100 -16.79 -0.12 1.14
CA TRP A 100 -16.31 0.65 0.00
C TRP A 100 -15.32 1.73 0.44
N ILE A 101 -15.65 2.52 1.46
CA ILE A 101 -14.74 3.55 2.01
C ILE A 101 -13.47 2.89 2.57
N ALA A 102 -13.57 1.75 3.24
CA ALA A 102 -12.41 1.02 3.76
C ALA A 102 -11.47 0.57 2.64
N SER A 103 -12.04 0.04 1.55
CA SER A 103 -11.28 -0.41 0.37
C SER A 103 -10.62 0.77 -0.36
N ALA A 104 -11.35 1.86 -0.57
CA ALA A 104 -10.83 3.07 -1.21
C ALA A 104 -9.72 3.72 -0.37
N ALA A 105 -9.91 3.82 0.95
CA ALA A 105 -8.88 4.34 1.86
C ALA A 105 -7.63 3.48 1.80
N ALA A 106 -7.78 2.16 1.93
CA ALA A 106 -6.67 1.22 1.85
C ALA A 106 -5.89 1.35 0.54
N HIS A 107 -6.61 1.51 -0.59
CA HIS A 107 -5.99 1.72 -1.89
C HIS A 107 -5.21 3.05 -1.96
N PHE A 108 -5.80 4.18 -1.57
CA PHE A 108 -5.10 5.47 -1.65
C PHE A 108 -3.89 5.56 -0.72
N TYR A 109 -3.97 4.99 0.48
CA TYR A 109 -2.80 4.90 1.36
C TYR A 109 -1.72 3.97 0.79
N CYS A 110 -2.11 2.85 0.19
CA CYS A 110 -1.17 1.96 -0.51
C CYS A 110 -0.45 2.70 -1.65
N GLU A 111 -1.20 3.41 -2.51
CA GLU A 111 -0.64 4.24 -3.59
C GLU A 111 0.28 5.34 -3.05
N GLU A 112 -0.10 6.03 -1.97
CA GLU A 112 0.77 7.03 -1.34
C GLU A 112 2.09 6.39 -0.89
N HIS A 113 2.04 5.22 -0.27
CA HIS A 113 3.24 4.51 0.20
C HIS A 113 4.11 3.97 -0.95
N ILE A 114 3.50 3.49 -2.04
CA ILE A 114 4.24 3.11 -3.26
C ILE A 114 5.00 4.32 -3.81
N ASN A 115 4.34 5.47 -3.91
CA ASN A 115 4.97 6.70 -4.44
C ASN A 115 6.05 7.26 -3.50
N ASN A 116 5.87 7.18 -2.18
CA ASN A 116 6.95 7.46 -1.22
C ASN A 116 8.12 6.46 -1.39
N GLY A 117 7.82 5.21 -1.71
CA GLY A 117 8.81 4.19 -2.08
C GLY A 117 9.62 4.58 -3.31
N TYR A 118 8.97 5.06 -4.36
CA TYR A 118 9.64 5.58 -5.57
C TYR A 118 10.55 6.77 -5.27
N VAL A 119 10.12 7.72 -4.43
CA VAL A 119 10.97 8.82 -3.97
C VAL A 119 12.21 8.29 -3.22
N ARG A 120 12.03 7.32 -2.32
CA ARG A 120 13.15 6.70 -1.60
C ARG A 120 14.12 6.02 -2.56
N MET A 121 13.61 5.23 -3.50
CA MET A 121 14.44 4.56 -4.49
C MET A 121 15.21 5.55 -5.36
N GLY A 122 14.56 6.62 -5.81
CA GLY A 122 15.23 7.69 -6.57
C GLY A 122 16.38 8.30 -5.78
N ARG A 123 16.19 8.59 -4.49
CA ARG A 123 17.29 9.09 -3.63
C ARG A 123 18.46 8.12 -3.50
N VAL A 124 18.24 6.82 -3.65
CA VAL A 124 19.28 5.78 -3.52
C VAL A 124 19.99 5.53 -4.86
N PHE A 125 19.24 5.52 -5.98
CA PHE A 125 19.69 5.05 -7.29
C PHE A 125 19.66 6.11 -8.40
N ASP A 126 18.67 7.00 -8.41
CA ASP A 126 18.44 7.99 -9.48
C ASP A 126 17.70 9.24 -8.93
N PRO A 127 18.42 10.32 -8.55
CA PRO A 127 17.80 11.52 -7.99
C PRO A 127 16.72 12.14 -8.89
N ASP A 128 16.85 12.07 -10.22
CA ASP A 128 15.86 12.62 -11.16
C ASP A 128 14.55 11.82 -11.13
N MET A 129 14.61 10.53 -10.78
CA MET A 129 13.41 9.75 -10.46
C MET A 129 12.72 10.30 -9.21
N ALA A 130 13.45 10.65 -8.15
CA ALA A 130 12.84 11.11 -6.91
C ALA A 130 12.00 12.38 -7.13
N ASP A 131 12.51 13.34 -7.89
CA ASP A 131 11.82 14.60 -8.17
C ASP A 131 10.53 14.39 -8.97
N ARG A 132 10.53 13.46 -9.94
CA ARG A 132 9.32 13.12 -10.73
C ARG A 132 8.18 12.57 -9.88
N PHE A 133 8.48 11.91 -8.75
CA PHE A 133 7.47 11.31 -7.88
C PHE A 133 7.03 12.22 -6.73
N LEU A 134 7.70 13.34 -6.46
CA LEU A 134 7.29 14.28 -5.41
C LEU A 134 5.89 14.87 -5.66
N GLU A 135 5.61 15.31 -6.89
CA GLU A 135 4.29 15.84 -7.25
C GLU A 135 3.20 14.75 -7.13
N ARG A 136 3.55 13.51 -7.48
CA ARG A 136 2.62 12.38 -7.37
C ARG A 136 2.31 12.04 -5.91
N VAL A 137 3.29 12.14 -5.01
CA VAL A 137 3.05 11.99 -3.56
C VAL A 137 2.06 13.03 -3.04
N GLU A 138 2.21 14.30 -3.43
CA GLU A 138 1.26 15.36 -3.02
C GLU A 138 -0.15 15.10 -3.55
N PHE A 139 -0.28 14.64 -4.80
CA PHE A 139 -1.57 14.20 -5.34
C PHE A 139 -2.19 13.08 -4.52
N CYS A 140 -1.44 12.02 -4.21
CA CYS A 140 -1.92 10.90 -3.39
C CYS A 140 -2.33 11.35 -1.98
N ARG A 141 -1.56 12.26 -1.36
CA ARG A 141 -1.92 12.86 -0.05
C ARG A 141 -3.26 13.59 -0.08
N GLY A 142 -3.55 14.32 -1.16
CA GLY A 142 -4.86 14.94 -1.34
C GLY A 142 -6.00 13.92 -1.34
N GLN A 143 -5.79 12.76 -1.97
CA GLN A 143 -6.76 11.66 -1.98
C GLN A 143 -6.90 11.01 -0.59
N THR A 144 -5.80 10.76 0.12
CA THR A 144 -5.83 10.17 1.47
C THR A 144 -6.51 11.08 2.49
N VAL A 145 -6.31 12.41 2.41
CA VAL A 145 -7.04 13.38 3.23
C VAL A 145 -8.54 13.34 2.93
N THR A 146 -8.91 13.32 1.64
CA THR A 146 -10.32 13.34 1.23
C THR A 146 -11.06 12.09 1.71
N ILE A 147 -10.50 10.89 1.48
CA ILE A 147 -11.14 9.65 1.92
C ILE A 147 -11.16 9.50 3.44
N THR A 148 -10.17 10.05 4.14
CA THR A 148 -10.13 10.09 5.61
C THR A 148 -11.29 10.91 6.17
N ASN A 149 -11.61 12.05 5.55
CA ASN A 149 -12.76 12.85 5.94
C ASN A 149 -14.08 12.07 5.73
N TYR A 150 -14.20 11.30 4.64
CA TYR A 150 -15.40 10.48 4.40
C TYR A 150 -15.52 9.36 5.43
N ALA A 151 -14.41 8.70 5.77
CA ALA A 151 -14.37 7.65 6.79
C ALA A 151 -14.79 8.19 8.17
N ASN A 152 -14.27 9.35 8.58
CA ASN A 152 -14.63 9.98 9.85
C ASN A 152 -16.11 10.34 9.90
N LYS A 153 -16.65 10.99 8.85
CA LYS A 153 -18.08 11.32 8.77
C LYS A 153 -18.97 10.09 8.95
N VAL A 154 -18.68 9.01 8.22
CA VAL A 154 -19.47 7.78 8.31
C VAL A 154 -19.33 7.12 9.68
N ALA A 155 -18.14 7.15 10.28
CA ALA A 155 -17.93 6.65 11.65
C ALA A 155 -18.72 7.46 12.69
N ASP A 156 -18.86 8.77 12.50
CA ASP A 156 -19.64 9.67 13.36
C ASP A 156 -21.16 9.59 13.09
N GLY A 157 -21.60 8.75 12.14
CA GLY A 157 -23.01 8.58 11.76
C GLY A 157 -23.55 9.70 10.87
N GLU A 158 -22.68 10.54 10.32
CA GLU A 158 -23.06 11.58 9.36
C GLU A 158 -23.32 10.99 7.97
N GLN A 159 -24.20 11.65 7.22
CA GLN A 159 -24.45 11.31 5.82
C GLN A 159 -23.46 12.03 4.92
N LEU A 160 -22.95 11.32 3.91
CA LEU A 160 -22.23 11.95 2.81
C LEU A 160 -23.18 12.83 2.00
N THR A 161 -22.68 13.97 1.56
CA THR A 161 -23.37 14.81 0.58
C THR A 161 -23.44 14.10 -0.77
N PHE A 162 -24.34 14.57 -1.64
CA PHE A 162 -24.47 14.04 -3.00
C PHE A 162 -23.14 14.07 -3.78
N GLY A 163 -22.36 15.15 -3.65
CA GLY A 163 -21.06 15.28 -4.32
C GLY A 163 -20.04 14.26 -3.81
N GLU A 164 -20.00 14.02 -2.50
CA GLU A 164 -19.10 13.04 -1.88
C GLU A 164 -19.47 11.60 -2.28
N ALA A 165 -20.76 11.27 -2.26
CA ALA A 165 -21.25 9.97 -2.72
C ALA A 165 -20.95 9.73 -4.21
N ASN A 166 -21.14 10.74 -5.07
CA ASN A 166 -20.81 10.64 -6.48
C ASN A 166 -19.30 10.45 -6.72
N GLN A 167 -18.45 11.12 -5.95
CA GLN A 167 -17.00 10.94 -6.03
C GLN A 167 -16.57 9.52 -5.63
N LEU A 168 -17.20 8.94 -4.60
CA LEU A 168 -16.96 7.55 -4.20
C LEU A 168 -17.32 6.57 -5.31
N GLU A 169 -18.43 6.77 -6.03
CA GLU A 169 -18.80 5.90 -7.14
C GLU A 169 -17.80 5.96 -8.30
N VAL A 170 -17.27 7.15 -8.63
CA VAL A 170 -16.19 7.27 -9.64
C VAL A 170 -14.96 6.45 -9.23
N TRP A 171 -14.53 6.56 -7.98
CA TRP A 171 -13.41 5.75 -7.48
C TRP A 171 -13.71 4.25 -7.44
N LYS A 172 -15.00 3.88 -7.35
CA LYS A 172 -15.46 2.48 -7.28
C LYS A 172 -15.26 1.76 -8.59
N GLU A 173 -15.61 2.40 -9.69
CA GLU A 173 -15.39 1.87 -11.03
C GLU A 173 -13.90 1.65 -11.29
N ASP A 174 -13.06 2.61 -10.89
CA ASP A 174 -11.60 2.53 -11.07
C ASP A 174 -10.95 1.41 -10.20
N ALA A 175 -11.36 1.24 -8.95
CA ALA A 175 -10.72 0.26 -8.05
C ALA A 175 -11.21 -1.19 -8.22
N ILE A 176 -12.51 -1.39 -8.51
CA ILE A 176 -13.08 -2.75 -8.67
C ILE A 176 -12.58 -3.41 -9.96
N ALA A 177 -12.26 -2.63 -11.00
CA ALA A 177 -11.79 -3.13 -12.30
C ALA A 177 -10.42 -3.83 -12.25
N HIS A 178 -9.73 -3.83 -11.10
CA HIS A 178 -8.30 -4.10 -11.03
C HIS A 178 -7.89 -5.18 -10.02
N LEU A 179 -8.78 -6.10 -9.62
CA LEU A 179 -8.40 -7.29 -8.81
C LEU A 179 -7.25 -8.07 -9.47
N ASP A 180 -7.25 -8.19 -10.80
CA ASP A 180 -6.20 -8.89 -11.55
C ASP A 180 -4.81 -8.22 -11.39
N ASN A 181 -4.77 -6.92 -11.07
CA ASN A 181 -3.52 -6.21 -10.81
C ASN A 181 -2.86 -6.72 -9.53
N LEU A 182 -3.62 -7.15 -8.51
CA LEU A 182 -3.05 -7.72 -7.28
C LEU A 182 -2.23 -8.99 -7.57
N ASP A 183 -2.71 -9.86 -8.45
CA ASP A 183 -1.97 -11.07 -8.81
C ASP A 183 -0.71 -10.72 -9.60
N SER A 184 -0.77 -9.69 -10.47
CA SER A 184 0.38 -9.14 -11.19
C SER A 184 1.42 -8.52 -10.26
N ASP A 185 1.01 -7.62 -9.36
CA ASP A 185 1.89 -6.90 -8.44
C ASP A 185 2.70 -7.86 -7.56
N PHE A 186 2.05 -8.91 -7.04
CA PHE A 186 2.74 -9.94 -6.26
C PHE A 186 3.58 -10.91 -7.13
N GLY A 187 3.27 -11.02 -8.42
CA GLY A 187 4.14 -11.65 -9.42
C GLY A 187 5.42 -10.84 -9.63
N ASP A 188 5.28 -9.52 -9.76
CA ASP A 188 6.40 -8.58 -9.93
C ASP A 188 7.30 -8.55 -8.69
N ILE A 189 6.75 -8.50 -7.47
CA ILE A 189 7.52 -8.60 -6.23
C ILE A 189 8.40 -9.85 -6.23
N LYS A 190 7.85 -10.99 -6.67
CA LYS A 190 8.60 -12.25 -6.74
C LYS A 190 9.71 -12.16 -7.79
N MET A 191 9.39 -11.64 -8.98
CA MET A 191 10.35 -11.45 -10.06
C MET A 191 11.52 -10.54 -9.63
N TYR A 192 11.21 -9.40 -8.99
CA TYR A 192 12.17 -8.41 -8.53
C TYR A 192 13.19 -8.94 -7.51
N VAL A 193 12.80 -9.92 -6.69
CA VAL A 193 13.73 -10.54 -5.72
C VAL A 193 14.40 -11.81 -6.21
N GLU A 194 13.91 -12.43 -7.28
CA GLU A 194 14.53 -13.62 -7.87
C GLU A 194 15.61 -13.29 -8.92
N PHE A 195 15.60 -12.05 -9.43
CA PHE A 195 16.71 -11.50 -10.20
C PHE A 195 18.00 -11.42 -9.37
#